data_AF-A0A1S2LG59-F1
#
_entry.id   AF-A0A1S2LG59-F1
#
_cell.length_a   1.000
_cell.length_b   1.000
_cell.length_c   1.000
_cell.angle_alpha   90.00
_cell.angle_beta   90.00
_cell.angle_gamma   90.00
#
_symmetry.space_group_name_H-M   'P 1'
#
loop_
_entity.id
_entity.type
_entity.pdbx_description
1 polymer ?
#
loop_
_entity_poly.entity_id
_entity_poly.type
_entity_poly.pdbx_seq_one_letter_code
_entity_poly.pdbx_strand_id
1 'polypeptide(L)' 'MDFSKGEEILVTLSGNHKPIQATFLGWKPSLDGKDYVYLVVDWNGQERKIHDVFIGEINGNTFTA' A
#
# COMPACT_ATOMS: atom_id res chain seq x y z
N MET A 1 7.21 -1.32 8.66
CA MET A 1 7.58 -0.11 7.91
C MET A 1 6.80 1.05 8.52
N ASP A 2 7.48 2.15 8.86
CA ASP A 2 6.83 3.32 9.45
C ASP A 2 6.64 4.38 8.37
N PHE A 3 5.39 4.66 8.03
CA PHE A 3 5.00 5.71 7.08
C PHE A 3 4.15 6.74 7.81
N SER A 4 4.34 8.02 7.48
CA SER A 4 3.53 9.11 8.03
C SER A 4 2.32 9.36 7.15
N LYS A 5 1.13 9.56 7.73
CA LYS A 5 -0.05 9.96 6.95
C LYS A 5 0.24 11.26 6.19
N GLY A 6 0.00 11.25 4.88
CA GLY A 6 0.33 12.36 3.98
C GLY A 6 1.69 12.22 3.28
N GLU A 7 2.48 11.20 3.59
CA GLU A 7 3.76 10.91 2.94
C GLU A 7 3.53 10.36 1.52
N GLU A 8 4.30 10.84 0.54
CA GLU A 8 4.30 10.24 -0.80
C GLU A 8 5.08 8.92 -0.80
N ILE A 9 4.46 7.87 -1.34
CA ILE A 9 5.04 6.54 -1.45
C ILE A 9 4.94 6.03 -2.89
N LEU A 10 5.91 5.21 -3.28
CA LEU A 10 5.91 4.46 -4.53
C LEU A 10 5.56 3.00 -4.24
N VAL A 11 4.40 2.55 -4.70
CA VAL A 11 3.94 1.18 -4.50
C VAL A 11 4.11 0.38 -5.79
N THR A 12 4.90 -0.69 -5.74
CA THR A 12 4.99 -1.67 -6.84
C THR A 12 4.17 -2.90 -6.47
N LEU A 13 3.19 -3.25 -7.30
CA LEU A 13 2.36 -4.44 -7.10
C LEU A 13 3.13 -5.70 -7.51
N SER A 14 2.91 -6.80 -6.79
CA SER A 14 3.44 -8.12 -7.13
C SER A 14 3.03 -8.52 -8.56
N GLY A 15 4.01 -8.79 -9.42
CA GLY A 15 3.80 -9.12 -10.83
C GLY A 15 3.67 -7.93 -11.78
N ASN A 16 3.74 -6.70 -11.28
CA ASN A 16 3.84 -5.48 -12.09
C ASN A 16 5.23 -4.87 -11.94
N HIS A 17 5.75 -4.25 -13.00
CA HIS A 17 7.08 -3.63 -13.01
C HIS A 17 7.05 -2.11 -12.86
N LYS A 18 5.85 -1.49 -12.89
CA LYS A 18 5.72 -0.03 -12.80
C LYS A 18 5.27 0.38 -11.40
N PRO A 19 6.06 1.20 -10.68
CA PRO A 19 5.64 1.77 -9.40
C PRO A 19 4.50 2.77 -9.61
N ILE A 20 3.59 2.79 -8.63
CA ILE A 20 2.45 3.71 -8.54
C ILE A 20 2.80 4.75 -7.48
N GLN A 21 2.90 6.02 -7.86
CA GLN A 21 3.03 7.11 -6.91
C GLN A 21 1.66 7.42 -6.29
N ALA A 22 1.60 7.39 -4.96
CA ALA A 22 0.39 7.64 -4.19
C ALA A 22 0.74 8.27 -2.84
N THR A 23 -0.23 8.85 -2.15
CA THR A 23 -0.03 9.41 -0.79
C THR A 23 -0.49 8.40 0.25
N PHE A 24 0.35 8.05 1.21
CA PHE A 24 0.00 7.16 2.30
C PHE A 24 -1.10 7.76 3.19
N LEU A 25 -2.20 7.03 3.37
CA LEU A 25 -3.30 7.44 4.25
C LEU A 25 -3.35 6.61 5.54
N GLY A 26 -2.88 5.36 5.51
CA GLY A 26 -2.83 4.48 6.67
C GLY A 26 -2.91 3.00 6.32
N TRP A 27 -2.82 2.17 7.36
CA TRP A 27 -3.13 0.74 7.30
C TRP A 27 -4.51 0.48 7.88
N LYS A 28 -5.31 -0.39 7.27
CA LYS A 28 -6.60 -0.85 7.81
C LYS A 28 -6.65 -2.37 7.88
N PRO A 29 -7.11 -2.97 8.99
CA PRO A 29 -7.29 -4.42 9.06
C PRO A 29 -8.37 -4.87 8.07
N SER A 30 -8.21 -6.08 7.53
CA SER A 30 -9.25 -6.73 6.74
C SER A 30 -10.38 -7.24 7.64
N LEU A 31 -11.63 -7.04 7.19
CA LEU A 31 -12.81 -7.49 7.94
C LEU A 31 -13.10 -9.00 7.74
N ASP A 32 -12.42 -9.64 6.79
CA ASP A 32 -12.64 -11.05 6.43
C ASP A 32 -11.96 -12.07 7.37
N GLY A 33 -11.48 -11.65 8.55
CA GLY A 33 -11.06 -12.54 9.63
C GLY A 33 -9.74 -13.30 9.38
N LYS A 34 -9.01 -12.96 8.33
CA LYS A 34 -7.62 -13.36 8.13
C LYS A 34 -6.72 -12.17 8.49
N ASP A 35 -5.50 -12.44 8.98
CA ASP A 35 -4.49 -11.45 9.43
C ASP A 35 -3.95 -10.55 8.30
N TYR A 36 -4.80 -10.15 7.36
CA TYR A 36 -4.46 -9.29 6.25
C TYR A 36 -4.73 -7.84 6.56
N VAL A 37 -3.91 -6.98 5.99
CA VAL A 37 -4.04 -5.53 6.06
C VAL A 37 -4.22 -4.92 4.67
N TYR A 38 -4.96 -3.82 4.63
CA TYR A 38 -5.05 -2.95 3.47
C TYR A 38 -4.12 -1.76 3.64
N LEU A 39 -3.27 -1.54 2.65
CA LEU A 39 -2.62 -0.26 2.44
C LEU A 39 -3.65 0.71 1.87
N VAL A 40 -3.94 1.79 2.60
CA VAL A 40 -4.83 2.85 2.15
C VAL A 40 -4.00 4.01 1.62
N VAL A 41 -4.26 4.42 0.39
CA VAL A 41 -3.55 5.53 -0.27
C VAL A 41 -4.52 6.49 -0.94
N ASP A 42 -4.13 7.75 -1.06
CA ASP A 42 -4.73 8.67 -2.02
C ASP A 42 -4.00 8.53 -3.35
N TRP A 43 -4.75 8.22 -4.40
CA TRP A 43 -4.24 8.20 -5.76
C TRP A 43 -5.09 9.12 -6.63
N ASN A 44 -4.50 10.23 -7.06
CA ASN A 44 -5.16 11.27 -7.85
C ASN A 44 -6.44 11.82 -7.19
N GLY A 45 -6.41 12.06 -5.88
CA GLY A 45 -7.54 12.61 -5.12
C GLY A 45 -8.63 11.58 -4.80
N GLN A 46 -8.36 10.29 -4.98
CA GLN A 46 -9.27 9.20 -4.63
C GLN A 46 -8.61 8.23 -3.67
N GLU A 47 -9.32 7.91 -2.57
CA GLU A 47 -8.92 6.84 -1.66
C GLU A 47 -8.96 5.48 -2.39
N ARG A 48 -7.84 4.77 -2.37
CA ARG A 48 -7.67 3.41 -2.89
C ARG A 48 -7.17 2.50 -1.77
N LYS A 49 -7.59 1.24 -1.84
CA LYS A 49 -7.18 0.19 -0.90
C LYS A 49 -6.44 -0.89 -1.68
N ILE A 50 -5.24 -1.22 -1.24
CA ILE A 50 -4.41 -2.27 -1.83
C ILE A 50 -4.27 -3.35 -0.78
N HIS A 51 -4.66 -4.58 -1.13
CA HIS A 51 -4.48 -5.72 -0.25
C HIS A 51 -2.98 -6.03 -0.13
N ASP A 52 -2.49 -6.23 1.09
CA ASP A 52 -1.10 -6.59 1.40
C ASP A 52 -0.52 -7.70 0.52
N VAL A 53 -1.30 -8.75 0.20
CA VAL A 53 -0.91 -9.86 -0.67
C VAL A 53 -0.50 -9.44 -2.09
N PHE A 54 -0.95 -8.26 -2.54
CA PHE A 54 -0.61 -7.72 -3.85
C PHE A 54 0.53 -6.70 -3.78
N ILE A 55 1.03 -6.34 -2.61
CA ILE A 55 2.12 -5.39 -2.47
C ILE A 55 3.44 -6.14 -2.63
N GLY A 56 4.19 -5.79 -3.67
CA GLY A 56 5.54 -6.33 -3.89
C GLY A 56 6.59 -5.46 -3.19
N GLU A 57 6.59 -4.17 -3.47
CA GLU A 57 7.53 -3.21 -2.90
C GLU A 57 6.85 -1.89 -2.52
N ILE A 58 7.37 -1.23 -1.49
CA ILE A 58 7.05 0.15 -1.16
C ILE A 58 8.37 0.93 -1.07
N ASN A 59 8.48 2.03 -1.82
CA ASN A 59 9.69 2.85 -1.93
C ASN A 59 10.94 2.03 -2.32
N GLY A 60 10.77 1.02 -3.18
CA GLY A 60 11.84 0.12 -3.62
C GLY A 60 12.28 -0.93 -2.58
N ASN A 61 11.59 -1.00 -1.44
CA ASN A 61 11.84 -2.03 -0.42
C ASN A 61 10.77 -3.11 -0.52
N THR A 62 11.17 -4.38 -0.55
CA THR A 62 10.23 -5.51 -0.55
C THR A 62 9.31 -5.44 0.65
N PHE A 63 8.00 -5.48 0.39
CA PHE A 63 6.99 -5.49 1.43
C PHE A 63 6.90 -6.88 2.04
N THR A 64 6.92 -6.94 3.37
CA THR A 64 6.68 -8.14 4.16
C THR A 64 5.63 -7.79 5.22
N ALA A 65 4.55 -8.56 5.26
CA ALA A 65 3.42 -8.35 6.17
C ALA A 65 3.76 -8.79 7.60
#